data_AF-A0A164F803-F1
#
_entry.id   AF-A0A164F803-F1
#
_cell.length_a   1.000
_cell.length_b   1.000
_cell.length_c   1.000
_cell.angle_alpha   90.00
_cell.angle_beta   90.00
_cell.angle_gamma   90.00
#
_symmetry.space_group_name_H-M   'P 1'
#
loop_
_entity.id
_entity.type
_entity.pdbx_description
1 polymer ?
#
loop_
_entity_poly.entity_id
_entity_poly.type
_entity_poly.pdbx_seq_one_letter_code
_entity_poly.pdbx_strand_id
1 'polypeptide(L)'
;MERRLLNATEQDDEDAKKVNRYFTQPIVKALGELFSREDKMAIPIFKGKSTDKLISEWLRGAEHVARNNEWDDNQKIRFFSDRLKDEAFEWHENYAEEEGDDLNYQDWKEALITRFQDT
;
A
#
# COMPACT_ATOMS: atom_id res chain seq x y z
N MET A 1 21.74 20.63 -44.16
CA MET A 1 20.52 19.85 -43.88
C MET A 1 20.53 19.21 -42.49
N GLU A 2 21.69 18.94 -41.89
CA GLU A 2 21.84 18.19 -40.63
C GLU A 2 21.23 18.87 -39.39
N ARG A 3 21.27 20.21 -39.27
CA ARG A 3 20.67 20.91 -38.11
C ARG A 3 19.15 20.75 -38.00
N ARG A 4 18.44 20.52 -39.12
CA ARG A 4 16.99 20.30 -39.09
C ARG A 4 16.62 18.91 -38.58
N LEU A 5 17.49 17.93 -38.81
CA LEU A 5 17.28 16.56 -38.33
C LEU A 5 17.52 16.49 -36.83
N LEU A 6 18.60 17.10 -36.32
CA LEU A 6 18.90 17.17 -34.87
C LEU A 6 17.76 17.83 -34.08
N ASN A 7 17.23 18.97 -34.54
CA ASN A 7 16.10 19.62 -33.89
C ASN A 7 14.81 18.76 -33.89
N ALA A 8 14.59 17.97 -34.93
CA ALA A 8 13.42 17.09 -35.00
C ALA A 8 13.53 15.95 -33.98
N THR A 9 14.71 15.34 -33.84
CA THR A 9 14.95 14.28 -32.86
C THR A 9 14.83 14.78 -31.42
N GLU A 10 15.36 15.98 -31.12
CA GLU A 10 15.24 16.58 -29.78
C GLU A 10 13.78 16.90 -29.42
N GLN A 11 12.98 17.32 -30.40
CA GLN A 11 11.58 17.62 -30.18
C GLN A 11 10.75 16.34 -29.99
N ASP A 12 11.01 15.30 -30.77
CA ASP A 12 10.37 13.98 -30.60
C ASP A 12 10.69 13.37 -29.22
N ASP A 13 11.93 13.53 -28.73
CA ASP A 13 12.32 13.10 -27.38
C ASP A 13 11.60 13.87 -26.27
N GLU A 14 11.46 15.19 -26.41
CA GLU A 14 10.72 16.01 -25.44
C GLU A 14 9.22 15.71 -25.43
N ASP A 15 8.62 15.47 -26.59
CA ASP A 15 7.22 15.07 -26.70
C ASP A 15 7.00 13.67 -26.11
N ALA A 16 7.92 12.71 -26.34
CA ALA A 16 7.89 11.41 -25.70
C ALA A 16 7.98 11.50 -24.16
N LYS A 17 8.87 12.36 -23.62
CA LYS A 17 8.95 12.60 -22.17
C LYS A 17 7.67 13.19 -21.60
N LYS A 18 7.04 14.14 -22.30
CA LYS A 18 5.74 14.70 -21.90
C LYS A 18 4.65 13.63 -21.90
N VAL A 19 4.59 12.79 -22.94
CA VAL A 19 3.61 11.69 -23.01
C VAL A 19 3.78 10.75 -21.83
N ASN A 20 5.01 10.33 -21.54
CA ASN A 20 5.28 9.45 -20.40
C ASN A 20 4.89 10.07 -19.05
N ARG A 21 5.27 11.34 -18.82
CA ARG A 21 5.02 12.05 -17.56
C ARG A 21 3.54 12.34 -17.32
N TYR A 22 2.83 12.81 -18.34
CA TYR A 22 1.47 13.33 -18.18
C TYR A 22 0.37 12.32 -18.48
N PHE A 23 0.66 11.26 -19.24
CA PHE A 23 -0.35 10.28 -19.63
C PHE A 23 -0.01 8.87 -19.13
N THR A 24 1.18 8.34 -19.46
CA THR A 24 1.51 6.94 -19.14
C THR A 24 1.66 6.70 -17.64
N GLN A 25 2.48 7.50 -16.94
CA GLN A 25 2.73 7.31 -15.50
C GLN A 25 1.45 7.40 -14.65
N PRO A 26 0.56 8.41 -14.83
CA PRO A 26 -0.70 8.46 -14.11
C PRO A 26 -1.59 7.24 -14.36
N ILE A 27 -1.68 6.76 -15.61
CA ILE A 27 -2.49 5.58 -15.96
C ILE A 27 -1.92 4.32 -15.31
N VAL A 28 -0.61 4.10 -15.39
CA VAL A 28 0.06 2.94 -14.76
C VAL A 28 -0.15 2.97 -13.24
N LYS A 29 -0.02 4.15 -12.61
CA LYS A 29 -0.28 4.31 -11.18
C LYS A 29 -1.74 3.99 -10.82
N ALA A 30 -2.70 4.54 -11.56
CA ALA A 30 -4.13 4.31 -11.32
C ALA A 30 -4.52 2.83 -11.50
N LEU A 31 -3.96 2.15 -12.51
CA LEU A 31 -4.16 0.72 -12.72
C LEU A 31 -3.54 -0.10 -11.59
N GLY A 32 -2.31 0.21 -11.17
CA GLY A 32 -1.68 -0.47 -10.02
C GLY A 32 -2.48 -0.30 -8.72
N GLU A 33 -3.01 0.89 -8.46
CA GLU A 33 -3.92 1.13 -7.34
C GLU A 33 -5.24 0.35 -7.45
N LEU A 34 -5.80 0.22 -8.67
CA LEU A 34 -7.04 -0.51 -8.91
C LEU A 34 -6.88 -2.00 -8.62
N PHE A 35 -5.84 -2.64 -9.16
CA PHE A 35 -5.57 -4.07 -8.91
C PHE A 35 -5.30 -4.34 -7.43
N SER A 36 -4.52 -3.48 -6.78
CA SER A 36 -4.24 -3.62 -5.34
C SER A 36 -5.48 -3.59 -4.45
N ARG A 37 -6.57 -2.91 -4.89
CA ARG A 37 -7.85 -2.91 -4.16
C ARG A 37 -8.59 -4.25 -4.25
N GLU A 38 -8.38 -5.00 -5.31
CA GLU A 38 -8.95 -6.35 -5.46
C GLU A 38 -8.12 -7.35 -4.64
N ASP A 39 -6.80 -7.26 -4.69
CA ASP A 39 -5.90 -8.17 -3.97
C ASP A 39 -6.03 -8.09 -2.45
N LYS A 40 -6.27 -6.89 -1.89
CA LYS A 40 -6.50 -6.76 -0.43
C LYS A 40 -7.73 -7.52 0.06
N MET A 41 -8.67 -7.89 -0.83
CA MET A 41 -9.85 -8.67 -0.45
C MET A 41 -9.49 -10.12 -0.10
N ALA A 42 -8.32 -10.61 -0.55
CA ALA A 42 -7.78 -11.91 -0.14
C ALA A 42 -7.33 -11.94 1.33
N ILE A 43 -7.13 -10.77 1.95
CA ILE A 43 -6.80 -10.64 3.37
C ILE A 43 -8.12 -10.75 4.16
N PRO A 44 -8.27 -11.71 5.09
CA PRO A 44 -9.48 -11.81 5.91
C PRO A 44 -9.65 -10.59 6.83
N ILE A 45 -10.87 -10.33 7.29
CA ILE A 45 -11.11 -9.29 8.30
C ILE A 45 -10.50 -9.74 9.64
N PHE A 46 -9.88 -8.80 10.37
CA PHE A 46 -9.45 -8.99 11.74
C PHE A 46 -10.21 -8.02 12.65
N LYS A 47 -10.90 -8.53 13.68
CA LYS A 47 -11.74 -7.73 14.58
C LYS A 47 -11.06 -7.43 15.92
N GLY A 48 -9.95 -8.12 16.22
CA GLY A 48 -9.27 -8.02 17.51
C GLY A 48 -9.97 -8.79 18.61
N LYS A 49 -10.61 -9.94 18.28
CA LYS A 49 -11.31 -10.79 19.25
C LYS A 49 -10.70 -12.20 19.30
N SER A 50 -10.90 -12.91 20.41
CA SER A 50 -10.32 -14.25 20.63
C SER A 50 -10.84 -15.36 19.71
N THR A 51 -11.89 -15.05 18.97
CA THR A 51 -12.47 -15.93 17.94
C THR A 51 -11.86 -15.69 16.56
N ASP A 52 -11.07 -14.62 16.39
CA ASP A 52 -10.33 -14.38 15.17
C ASP A 52 -9.12 -15.33 15.07
N LYS A 53 -8.50 -15.37 13.89
CA LYS A 53 -7.17 -15.98 13.77
C LYS A 53 -6.18 -15.20 14.62
N LEU A 54 -5.19 -15.90 15.18
CA LEU A 54 -4.06 -15.26 15.86
C LEU A 54 -3.47 -14.15 14.99
N ILE A 55 -3.18 -12.99 15.59
CA ILE A 55 -2.66 -11.83 14.87
C ILE A 55 -1.39 -12.15 14.07
N SER A 56 -0.54 -13.03 14.58
CA SER A 56 0.66 -13.52 13.91
C SER A 56 0.35 -14.29 12.61
N GLU A 57 -0.67 -15.13 12.62
CA GLU A 57 -1.12 -15.86 11.43
C GLU A 57 -1.82 -14.95 10.42
N TRP A 58 -2.61 -14.00 10.92
CA TRP A 58 -3.26 -13.00 10.09
C TRP A 58 -2.22 -12.14 9.35
N LEU A 59 -1.22 -11.61 10.07
CA LEU A 59 -0.11 -10.83 9.50
C LEU A 59 0.71 -11.66 8.51
N ARG A 60 1.00 -12.93 8.81
CA ARG A 60 1.70 -13.82 7.88
C ARG A 60 0.95 -13.95 6.54
N GLY A 61 -0.37 -14.10 6.58
CA GLY A 61 -1.22 -14.15 5.39
C GLY A 61 -1.25 -12.81 4.64
N ALA A 62 -1.43 -11.71 5.36
CA ALA A 62 -1.46 -10.36 4.81
C ALA A 62 -0.13 -9.99 4.13
N GLU A 63 1.01 -10.29 4.76
CA GLU A 63 2.34 -10.08 4.19
C GLU A 63 2.62 -10.96 2.96
N HIS A 64 2.03 -12.16 2.91
CA HIS A 64 2.11 -12.98 1.72
C HIS A 64 1.42 -12.31 0.52
N VAL A 65 0.22 -11.78 0.72
CA VAL A 65 -0.50 -11.00 -0.31
C VAL A 65 0.29 -9.75 -0.71
N ALA A 66 0.80 -9.00 0.27
CA ALA A 66 1.58 -7.78 0.01
C ALA A 66 2.85 -8.06 -0.80
N ARG A 67 3.57 -9.15 -0.49
CA ARG A 67 4.77 -9.55 -1.23
C ARG A 67 4.47 -9.94 -2.67
N ASN A 68 3.38 -10.66 -2.93
CA ASN A 68 2.98 -11.07 -4.27
C ASN A 68 2.59 -9.88 -5.17
N ASN A 69 2.23 -8.76 -4.56
CA ASN A 69 1.80 -7.54 -5.24
C ASN A 69 2.80 -6.39 -5.09
N GLU A 70 4.01 -6.68 -4.60
CA GLU A 70 5.11 -5.71 -4.45
C GLU A 70 4.71 -4.44 -3.68
N TRP A 71 3.84 -4.57 -2.67
CA TRP A 71 3.38 -3.43 -1.89
C TRP A 71 4.50 -2.81 -1.07
N ASP A 72 4.61 -1.48 -1.15
CA ASP A 72 5.44 -0.68 -0.26
C ASP A 72 4.83 -0.58 1.16
N ASP A 73 5.59 -0.04 2.09
CA ASP A 73 5.18 0.01 3.50
C ASP A 73 3.96 0.92 3.74
N ASN A 74 3.81 2.01 2.97
CA ASN A 74 2.64 2.87 3.06
C ASN A 74 1.39 2.16 2.53
N GLN A 75 1.54 1.40 1.44
CA GLN A 75 0.48 0.54 0.91
C GLN A 75 0.10 -0.55 1.91
N LYS A 76 1.07 -1.18 2.58
CA LYS A 76 0.80 -2.18 3.62
C LYS A 76 -0.02 -1.60 4.76
N ILE A 77 0.37 -0.47 5.34
CA ILE A 77 -0.38 0.17 6.43
C ILE A 77 -1.81 0.43 5.98
N ARG A 78 -1.99 1.11 4.84
CA ARG A 78 -3.31 1.46 4.29
C ARG A 78 -4.18 0.23 4.02
N PHE A 79 -3.63 -0.80 3.36
CA PHE A 79 -4.40 -1.96 2.96
C PHE A 79 -4.64 -2.95 4.09
N PHE A 80 -3.74 -3.04 5.06
CA PHE A 80 -3.95 -3.89 6.22
C PHE A 80 -4.96 -3.24 7.18
N SER A 81 -4.87 -1.92 7.39
CA SER A 81 -5.83 -1.19 8.22
C SER A 81 -7.26 -1.23 7.68
N ASP A 82 -7.44 -1.19 6.35
CA ASP A 82 -8.74 -1.37 5.69
C ASP A 82 -9.44 -2.69 6.08
N ARG A 83 -8.66 -3.70 6.47
CA ARG A 83 -9.11 -5.05 6.85
C ARG A 83 -9.27 -5.22 8.36
N LEU A 84 -8.93 -4.20 9.15
CA LEU A 84 -9.27 -4.13 10.56
C LEU A 84 -10.73 -3.69 10.73
N LYS A 85 -11.40 -4.24 11.73
CA LYS A 85 -12.76 -3.88 12.16
C LYS A 85 -12.86 -3.91 13.68
N ASP A 86 -13.96 -3.39 14.21
CA ASP A 86 -14.26 -3.36 15.64
C ASP A 86 -13.05 -2.84 16.46
N GLU A 87 -12.67 -3.54 17.54
CA GLU A 87 -11.59 -3.16 18.45
C GLU A 87 -10.24 -2.96 17.75
N ALA A 88 -9.94 -3.78 16.74
CA ALA A 88 -8.70 -3.64 15.96
C ALA A 88 -8.67 -2.34 15.14
N PHE A 89 -9.82 -1.91 14.62
CA PHE A 89 -9.91 -0.67 13.86
C PHE A 89 -9.84 0.55 14.78
N GLU A 90 -10.57 0.51 15.91
CA GLU A 90 -10.53 1.59 16.92
C GLU A 90 -9.11 1.78 17.47
N TRP A 91 -8.39 0.69 17.74
CA TRP A 91 -6.99 0.75 18.14
C TRP A 91 -6.12 1.41 17.05
N HIS A 92 -6.30 1.03 15.79
CA HIS A 92 -5.53 1.61 14.69
C HIS A 92 -5.77 3.11 14.52
N GLU A 93 -7.02 3.57 14.60
CA GLU A 93 -7.34 5.00 14.47
C GLU A 93 -6.61 5.82 15.53
N ASN A 94 -6.65 5.39 16.79
CA ASN A 94 -5.94 6.07 17.88
C ASN A 94 -4.42 6.04 17.67
N TYR A 95 -3.85 4.88 17.30
CA TYR A 95 -2.41 4.75 17.08
C TYR A 95 -1.93 5.62 15.91
N ALA A 96 -2.67 5.66 14.81
CA ALA A 96 -2.32 6.48 13.65
C ALA A 96 -2.46 7.99 13.95
N GLU A 97 -3.41 8.39 14.80
CA GLU A 97 -3.53 9.76 15.28
C GLU A 97 -2.36 10.16 16.19
N GLU A 98 -1.90 9.26 17.06
CA GLU A 98 -0.76 9.48 17.97
C GLU A 98 0.57 9.60 17.22
N GLU A 99 0.84 8.71 16.26
CA GLU A 99 2.08 8.71 15.48
C GLU A 99 2.14 9.83 14.42
N GLY A 100 0.99 10.19 13.84
CA GLY A 100 0.90 11.24 12.81
C GLY A 100 1.82 10.99 11.62
N ASP A 101 2.73 11.93 11.35
CA ASP A 101 3.66 11.88 10.21
C ASP A 101 4.80 10.85 10.38
N ASP A 102 5.05 10.38 11.62
CA ASP A 102 6.11 9.41 11.93
C ASP A 102 5.65 7.95 11.78
N LEU A 103 4.37 7.75 11.44
CA LEU A 103 3.75 6.44 11.24
C LEU A 103 4.51 5.62 10.18
N ASN A 104 5.15 4.55 10.63
CA ASN A 104 5.86 3.61 9.77
C ASN A 104 5.41 2.17 10.01
N TYR A 105 5.65 1.31 9.02
CA TYR A 105 5.06 -0.02 9.00
C TYR A 105 5.62 -0.95 10.07
N GLN A 106 6.91 -0.83 10.40
CA GLN A 106 7.54 -1.76 11.33
C GLN A 106 7.06 -1.51 12.75
N ASP A 107 7.03 -0.25 13.19
CA ASP A 107 6.54 0.11 14.52
C ASP A 107 5.04 -0.19 14.65
N TRP A 108 4.25 0.17 13.62
CA TRP A 108 2.83 -0.16 13.57
C TRP A 108 2.56 -1.68 13.68
N LYS A 109 3.35 -2.50 12.98
CA LYS A 109 3.23 -3.96 13.01
C LYS A 109 3.56 -4.51 14.40
N GLU A 110 4.64 -4.06 15.03
CA GLU A 110 5.05 -4.50 16.35
C GLU A 110 4.03 -4.08 17.42
N ALA A 111 3.49 -2.87 17.32
CA ALA A 111 2.43 -2.37 18.20
C ALA A 111 1.14 -3.18 18.04
N LEU A 112 0.75 -3.52 16.80
CA LEU A 112 -0.44 -4.35 16.51
C LEU A 112 -0.31 -5.76 17.09
N ILE A 113 0.87 -6.39 16.94
CA ILE A 113 1.14 -7.70 17.55
C ILE A 113 1.06 -7.59 19.07
N THR A 114 1.73 -6.60 19.66
CA THR A 114 1.75 -6.39 21.12
C THR A 114 0.34 -6.22 21.68
N ARG A 115 -0.54 -5.49 20.96
CA ARG A 115 -1.93 -5.28 21.38
C ARG A 115 -2.77 -6.55 21.35
N PHE A 116 -2.61 -7.39 20.33
CA PHE A 116 -3.52 -8.50 20.03
C PHE A 116 -2.91 -9.91 20.12
N GLN A 117 -1.69 -10.05 20.65
CA GLN A 117 -1.00 -11.35 20.75
C GLN A 117 -1.74 -12.37 21.63
N ASP A 118 -2.44 -11.89 22.67
CA ASP A 118 -3.10 -12.70 23.70
C ASP A 118 -4.62 -12.74 23.53
N THR A 119 -5.12 -12.23 22.40
CA THR A 119 -6.54 -12.24 22.07
C THR A 119 -6.89 -13.59 21.49
#